data_AF-A0A8J6NXV5-F1
#
_entry.id   AF-A0A8J6NXV5-F1
#
_cell.length_a   1.000
_cell.length_b   1.000
_cell.length_c   1.000
_cell.angle_alpha   90.00
_cell.angle_beta   90.00
_cell.angle_gamma   90.00
#
_symmetry.space_group_name_H-M   'P 1'
#
loop_
_entity.id
_entity.type
_entity.pdbx_description
1 polymer ?
#
loop_
_entity_poly.entity_id
_entity_poly.type
_entity_poly.pdbx_seq_one_letter_code
_entity_poly.pdbx_strand_id
1 'polypeptide(L)'
;MPNVRINGLKNRLYITLRDWEQADMFAYVQKIESACKALASGFTCLLVLQKNGLIHQKNKDLLFSTTDLISAYGASKVAYVRKTNGNSSISRLSPLNFQPFIPVEHALNIKEAENILDGKTPYIRSLQYVS
;
A
#
# COMPACT_ATOMS: atom_id res chain seq x y z
N MET A 1 -16.19 3.14 0.67
CA MET A 1 -15.36 3.55 1.81
C MET A 1 -14.13 2.65 2.02
N PRO A 2 -12.90 3.22 1.99
CA PRO A 2 -11.66 2.51 2.35
C PRO A 2 -11.66 2.01 3.81
N ASN A 3 -10.97 0.90 4.08
CA ASN A 3 -10.83 0.32 5.42
C ASN A 3 -9.41 0.55 5.95
N VAL A 4 -9.30 1.07 7.18
CA VAL A 4 -8.04 1.35 7.87
C VAL A 4 -8.04 0.60 9.20
N ARG A 5 -6.98 -0.17 9.46
CA ARG A 5 -6.80 -0.93 10.71
C ARG A 5 -5.35 -0.86 11.15
N ILE A 6 -5.12 -1.01 12.46
CA ILE A 6 -3.76 -1.08 13.02
C ILE A 6 -3.54 -2.42 13.70
N ASN A 7 -2.27 -2.81 13.78
CA ASN A 7 -1.78 -3.86 14.66
C ASN A 7 -0.62 -3.28 15.48
N GLY A 8 -0.89 -2.97 16.75
CA GLY A 8 0.10 -2.38 17.66
C GLY A 8 1.28 -3.31 17.94
N LEU A 9 1.05 -4.63 18.00
CA LEU A 9 2.13 -5.62 18.26
C LEU A 9 3.14 -5.69 17.12
N LYS A 10 2.67 -5.59 15.88
CA LYS A 10 3.54 -5.55 14.69
C LYS A 10 4.02 -4.14 14.32
N ASN A 11 3.56 -3.12 15.04
CA ASN A 11 3.68 -1.71 14.65
C ASN A 11 3.32 -1.50 13.17
N ARG A 12 2.11 -1.91 12.77
CA ARG A 12 1.71 -1.99 11.35
C ARG A 12 0.34 -1.37 11.08
N LEU A 13 0.28 -0.60 10.01
CA LEU A 13 -0.93 -0.04 9.43
C LEU A 13 -1.42 -0.92 8.27
N TYR A 14 -2.73 -1.11 8.19
CA TYR A 14 -3.39 -1.84 7.12
C TYR A 14 -4.40 -0.93 6.44
N ILE A 15 -4.23 -0.73 5.14
CA ILE A 15 -5.14 0.08 4.33
C ILE A 15 -5.70 -0.80 3.22
N THR A 16 -7.02 -0.89 3.10
CA THR A 16 -7.68 -1.51 1.96
C THR A 16 -8.46 -0.46 1.19
N LEU A 17 -7.98 -0.14 0.00
CA LEU A 17 -8.65 0.72 -0.97
C LEU A 17 -9.63 -0.12 -1.79
N ARG A 18 -10.91 0.26 -1.75
CA ARG A 18 -11.99 -0.27 -2.59
C ARG A 18 -12.53 0.87 -3.46
N ASP A 19 -13.53 0.59 -4.27
CA ASP A 19 -14.29 1.66 -4.91
C ASP A 19 -14.77 2.67 -3.85
N TRP A 20 -14.52 3.94 -4.14
CA TRP A 20 -14.69 5.06 -3.23
C TRP A 20 -15.31 6.22 -3.99
N GLU A 21 -16.08 7.02 -3.25
CA GLU A 21 -16.64 8.28 -3.73
C GLU A 21 -15.91 9.44 -3.08
N GLN A 22 -15.82 10.57 -3.79
CA GLN A 22 -15.04 11.72 -3.34
C GLN A 22 -15.53 12.28 -1.99
N ALA A 23 -16.82 12.11 -1.68
CA ALA A 23 -17.42 12.46 -0.39
C ALA A 23 -16.78 11.73 0.81
N ASP A 24 -16.16 10.56 0.60
CA ASP A 24 -15.51 9.77 1.66
C ASP A 24 -14.11 10.30 2.04
N MET A 25 -13.55 11.27 1.29
CA MET A 25 -12.13 11.63 1.40
C MET A 25 -11.76 12.20 2.78
N PHE A 26 -12.57 13.11 3.33
CA PHE A 26 -12.29 13.73 4.62
C PHE A 26 -12.30 12.69 5.76
N ALA A 27 -13.33 11.85 5.80
CA ALA A 27 -13.44 10.77 6.78
C ALA A 27 -12.31 9.73 6.62
N TYR A 28 -11.83 9.51 5.40
CA TYR A 28 -10.70 8.63 5.14
C TYR A 28 -9.39 9.19 5.68
N VAL A 29 -9.09 10.47 5.41
CA VAL A 29 -7.87 11.13 5.90
C VAL A 29 -7.84 11.12 7.43
N GLN A 30 -8.93 11.50 8.09
CA GLN A 30 -9.02 11.47 9.56
C GLN A 30 -8.75 10.08 10.15
N LYS A 31 -9.24 9.01 9.49
CA LYS A 31 -8.98 7.63 9.92
C LYS A 31 -7.51 7.24 9.77
N ILE A 32 -6.84 7.65 8.69
CA ILE A 32 -5.40 7.42 8.52
C ILE A 32 -4.61 8.16 9.59
N GLU A 33 -4.84 9.46 9.75
CA GLU A 33 -4.11 10.26 10.73
C GLU A 33 -4.26 9.72 12.15
N SER A 34 -5.48 9.35 12.53
CA SER A 34 -5.75 8.75 13.85
C SER A 34 -5.02 7.41 14.03
N ALA A 35 -5.03 6.57 12.99
CA ALA A 35 -4.34 5.28 13.00
C ALA A 35 -2.82 5.44 13.07
N CYS A 36 -2.24 6.38 12.31
CA CYS A 36 -0.82 6.69 12.33
C CYS A 36 -0.36 7.22 13.69
N LYS A 37 -1.13 8.13 14.32
CA LYS A 37 -0.82 8.65 15.66
C LYS A 37 -0.85 7.58 16.76
N ALA A 38 -1.57 6.48 16.54
CA ALA A 38 -1.65 5.36 17.47
C ALA A 38 -0.50 4.35 17.32
N LEU A 39 0.38 4.52 16.31
CA LEU A 39 1.52 3.66 16.04
C LEU A 39 2.82 4.36 16.44
N ALA A 40 3.85 3.58 16.77
CA ALA A 40 5.18 4.12 17.02
C ALA A 40 5.85 4.51 15.69
N SER A 41 6.70 5.54 15.71
CA SER A 41 7.50 5.94 14.55
C SER A 41 8.28 4.74 13.97
N GLY A 42 8.44 4.71 12.65
CA GLY A 42 9.04 3.59 11.93
C GLY A 42 8.05 2.46 11.62
N PHE A 43 6.74 2.66 11.81
CA PHE A 43 5.72 1.66 11.50
C PHE A 43 5.74 1.24 10.02
N THR A 44 5.27 0.04 9.75
CA THR A 44 5.14 -0.47 8.37
C THR A 44 3.70 -0.36 7.89
N CYS A 45 3.47 -0.30 6.57
CA CYS A 45 2.13 -0.26 6.02
C CYS A 45 1.89 -1.35 4.98
N LEU A 46 0.78 -2.07 5.09
CA LEU A 46 0.27 -2.97 4.06
C LEU A 46 -0.92 -2.31 3.36
N LEU A 47 -0.75 -1.99 2.08
CA LEU A 47 -1.77 -1.32 1.26
C LEU A 47 -2.33 -2.32 0.24
N VAL A 48 -3.63 -2.62 0.33
CA VAL A 48 -4.35 -3.47 -0.61
C VAL A 48 -5.24 -2.62 -1.50
N LEU A 49 -5.02 -2.67 -2.82
CA LEU A 49 -5.97 -2.16 -3.80
C LEU A 49 -6.87 -3.31 -4.27
N GLN A 50 -8.15 -3.25 -3.93
CA GLN A 50 -9.19 -4.18 -4.41
C GLN A 50 -9.97 -3.49 -5.53
N LYS A 51 -9.54 -3.74 -6.77
CA LYS A 51 -10.20 -3.16 -7.94
C LYS A 51 -10.05 -4.08 -9.15
N ASN A 52 -11.14 -4.23 -9.90
CA ASN A 52 -11.14 -4.94 -11.17
C ASN A 52 -10.71 -4.01 -12.32
N GLY A 53 -10.04 -4.56 -13.33
CA GLY A 53 -9.68 -3.81 -14.54
C GLY A 53 -8.50 -2.84 -14.35
N LEU A 54 -8.37 -1.89 -15.28
CA LEU A 54 -7.27 -0.90 -15.34
C LEU A 54 -7.30 0.07 -14.15
N ILE A 55 -6.12 0.44 -13.66
CA ILE A 55 -5.98 1.44 -12.60
C ILE A 55 -6.12 2.83 -13.22
N HIS A 56 -7.30 3.45 -13.07
CA HIS A 56 -7.52 4.85 -13.45
C HIS A 56 -6.60 5.79 -12.69
N GLN A 57 -6.26 6.93 -13.30
CA GLN A 57 -5.38 7.96 -12.73
C GLN A 57 -5.79 8.38 -11.31
N LYS A 58 -7.10 8.61 -11.08
CA LYS A 58 -7.63 8.93 -9.74
C LYS A 58 -7.23 7.94 -8.63
N ASN A 59 -7.06 6.66 -8.96
CA ASN A 59 -6.64 5.67 -7.97
C ASN A 59 -5.12 5.70 -7.76
N LYS A 60 -4.34 6.04 -8.79
CA LYS A 60 -2.90 6.28 -8.65
C LYS A 60 -2.64 7.50 -7.79
N ASP A 61 -3.39 8.59 -8.00
CA ASP A 61 -3.27 9.82 -7.23
C ASP A 61 -3.64 9.59 -5.76
N LEU A 62 -4.71 8.81 -5.50
CA LEU A 62 -5.08 8.41 -4.14
C LEU A 62 -4.00 7.53 -3.49
N LEU A 63 -3.48 6.54 -4.22
CA LEU A 63 -2.39 5.69 -3.73
C LEU A 63 -1.18 6.55 -3.35
N PHE A 64 -0.75 7.44 -4.25
CA PHE A 64 0.35 8.35 -3.99
C PHE A 64 0.09 9.19 -2.74
N SER A 65 -1.02 9.93 -2.71
CA SER A 65 -1.37 10.82 -1.58
C SER A 65 -1.46 10.05 -0.26
N THR A 66 -1.93 8.80 -0.29
CA THR A 66 -1.98 7.94 0.89
C THR A 66 -0.57 7.58 1.37
N THR A 67 0.31 7.16 0.46
CA THR A 67 1.69 6.83 0.85
C THR A 67 2.50 8.05 1.28
N ASP A 68 2.27 9.22 0.69
CA ASP A 68 2.87 10.48 1.13
C ASP A 68 2.42 10.86 2.54
N LEU A 69 1.11 10.80 2.80
CA LEU A 69 0.55 11.07 4.12
C LEU A 69 1.15 10.16 5.20
N ILE A 70 1.11 8.84 5.01
CA ILE A 70 1.66 7.91 6.03
C ILE A 70 3.18 8.07 6.20
N SER A 71 3.90 8.44 5.13
CA SER A 71 5.32 8.76 5.19
C SER A 71 5.58 9.97 6.09
N ALA A 72 4.79 11.04 5.95
CA ALA A 72 4.88 12.23 6.80
C ALA A 72 4.63 11.91 8.28
N TYR A 73 3.85 10.86 8.56
CA TYR A 73 3.62 10.36 9.92
C TYR A 73 4.67 9.35 10.43
N GLY A 74 5.69 9.03 9.65
CA GLY A 74 6.81 8.18 10.07
C GLY A 74 6.70 6.71 9.67
N ALA A 75 5.95 6.39 8.61
CA ALA A 75 6.02 5.06 8.00
C ALA A 75 7.43 4.80 7.45
N SER A 76 7.97 3.59 7.65
CA SER A 76 9.32 3.22 7.18
C SER A 76 9.32 2.43 5.87
N LYS A 77 8.24 1.69 5.59
CA LYS A 77 8.10 0.83 4.42
C LYS A 77 6.63 0.54 4.12
N VAL A 78 6.30 0.40 2.83
CA VAL A 78 4.99 -0.02 2.36
C VAL A 78 5.10 -1.31 1.54
N ALA A 79 4.22 -2.29 1.80
CA ALA A 79 3.99 -3.41 0.91
C ALA A 79 2.62 -3.26 0.23
N TYR A 80 2.61 -3.28 -1.09
CA TYR A 80 1.45 -3.06 -1.92
C TYR A 80 0.94 -4.35 -2.54
N VAL A 81 -0.35 -4.65 -2.35
CA VAL A 81 -1.03 -5.80 -2.95
C VAL A 81 -2.12 -5.31 -3.87
N ARG A 82 -2.11 -5.74 -5.13
CA ARG A 82 -3.25 -5.56 -6.04
C ARG A 82 -4.07 -6.83 -6.08
N LYS A 83 -5.33 -6.76 -5.65
CA LYS A 83 -6.30 -7.86 -5.75
C LYS A 83 -7.22 -7.64 -6.95
N THR A 84 -7.13 -8.53 -7.93
CA THR A 84 -8.06 -8.59 -9.08
C THR A 84 -9.00 -9.78 -8.87
N ASN A 85 -10.33 -9.57 -8.95
CA ASN A 85 -11.31 -10.65 -8.74
C ASN A 85 -11.64 -11.44 -10.03
N GLY A 86 -10.69 -11.63 -10.95
CA GLY A 86 -10.97 -12.32 -12.20
C GLY A 86 -9.71 -12.81 -12.93
N ASN A 87 -9.88 -13.93 -13.64
CA ASN A 87 -8.92 -14.71 -14.44
C ASN A 87 -8.28 -13.89 -15.57
N SER A 88 -7.53 -12.85 -15.21
CA SER A 88 -6.91 -11.93 -16.15
C SER A 88 -5.41 -12.03 -16.01
N SER A 89 -4.80 -12.58 -17.06
CA SER A 89 -3.37 -12.68 -17.34
C SER A 89 -2.64 -11.32 -17.45
N ILE A 90 -3.21 -10.27 -16.85
CA ILE A 90 -2.64 -8.92 -16.78
C ILE A 90 -1.98 -8.77 -15.40
N SER A 91 -1.10 -9.72 -15.08
CA SER A 91 -0.28 -9.74 -13.86
C SER A 91 1.08 -9.06 -14.06
N ARG A 92 1.21 -8.20 -15.07
CA ARG A 92 2.30 -7.24 -15.09
C ARG A 92 1.81 -6.03 -14.32
N LEU A 93 2.23 -5.96 -13.06
CA LEU A 93 2.32 -4.72 -12.32
C LEU A 93 2.99 -3.72 -13.27
N SER A 94 2.21 -2.88 -13.96
CA SER A 94 2.80 -1.67 -14.51
C SER A 94 3.43 -1.00 -13.31
N PRO A 95 4.77 -0.81 -13.31
CA PRO A 95 5.39 -0.12 -12.20
C PRO A 95 4.62 1.19 -12.05
N LEU A 96 4.05 1.37 -10.86
CA LEU A 96 3.61 2.69 -10.48
C LEU A 96 4.92 3.47 -10.45
N ASN A 97 5.22 4.21 -11.51
CA ASN A 97 6.35 5.13 -11.59
C ASN A 97 6.06 6.31 -10.67
N PHE A 98 5.90 6.01 -9.39
CA PHE A 98 5.76 6.96 -8.33
C PHE A 98 6.92 6.69 -7.40
N GLN A 99 7.81 7.66 -7.21
CA GLN A 99 9.01 7.54 -6.38
C GLN A 99 8.66 8.07 -4.99
N PRO A 100 8.27 7.21 -4.04
CA PRO A 100 7.84 7.66 -2.74
C PRO A 100 9.07 7.96 -1.87
N PHE A 101 8.89 8.84 -0.88
CA PHE A 101 9.91 9.11 0.14
C PHE A 101 10.29 7.85 0.94
N ILE A 102 9.44 6.81 0.89
CA ILE A 102 9.63 5.54 1.58
C ILE A 102 9.56 4.37 0.58
N PRO A 103 10.30 3.27 0.82
CA PRO A 103 10.29 2.12 -0.07
C PRO A 103 8.88 1.50 -0.16
N VAL A 104 8.43 1.29 -1.40
CA VAL A 104 7.19 0.58 -1.73
C VAL A 104 7.56 -0.72 -2.46
N GLU A 105 7.21 -1.86 -1.87
CA GLU A 105 7.44 -3.18 -2.45
C GLU A 105 6.12 -3.79 -2.93
N HIS A 106 6.11 -4.39 -4.12
CA HIS A 106 4.92 -5.06 -4.65
C HIS A 106 4.86 -6.53 -4.19
N ALA A 107 3.68 -6.97 -3.78
CA ALA A 107 3.39 -8.34 -3.39
C ALA A 107 2.22 -8.91 -4.19
N LEU A 108 2.26 -10.22 -4.46
CA LEU A 108 1.20 -10.94 -5.17
C LEU A 108 -0.02 -11.18 -4.29
N ASN A 109 0.18 -11.26 -2.97
CA ASN A 109 -0.89 -11.50 -2.00
C ASN A 109 -0.52 -10.93 -0.62
N ILE A 110 -1.50 -10.90 0.29
CA ILE A 110 -1.35 -10.35 1.64
C ILE A 110 -0.27 -11.09 2.44
N LYS A 111 -0.15 -12.41 2.28
CA LYS A 111 0.84 -13.22 3.01
C LYS A 111 2.27 -12.86 2.59
N GLU A 112 2.50 -12.67 1.29
CA GLU A 112 3.79 -12.20 0.78
C GLU A 112 4.09 -10.78 1.25
N ALA A 113 3.11 -9.87 1.22
CA ALA A 113 3.27 -8.52 1.75
C ALA A 113 3.63 -8.52 3.24
N GLU A 114 2.98 -9.36 4.05
CA GLU A 114 3.32 -9.56 5.45
C GLU A 114 4.77 -10.04 5.62
N ASN A 115 5.21 -10.99 4.80
CA ASN A 115 6.59 -11.49 4.83
C ASN A 115 7.60 -10.40 4.45
N ILE A 116 7.29 -9.57 3.45
CA ILE A 116 8.12 -8.43 3.05
C ILE A 116 8.30 -7.45 4.20
N LEU A 117 7.19 -7.09 4.85
CA LEU A 117 7.22 -6.15 5.96
C LEU A 117 7.85 -6.75 7.23
N ASP A 118 7.78 -8.07 7.40
CA ASP A 118 8.47 -8.81 8.47
C ASP A 118 9.96 -9.03 8.17
N GLY A 119 10.47 -8.65 6.99
CA GLY A 119 11.87 -8.88 6.57
C GLY A 119 12.19 -10.34 6.24
N LYS A 120 11.17 -11.16 5.97
CA LYS A 120 11.26 -12.61 5.71
C LYS A 120 11.32 -12.96 4.23
N THR A 121 11.40 -11.98 3.33
CA THR A 121 11.46 -12.25 1.89
C THR A 121 12.80 -12.88 1.51
N PRO A 122 12.81 -13.99 0.75
CA PRO A 122 14.04 -14.48 0.15
C PRO A 122 14.54 -13.46 -0.88
N TYR A 123 15.84 -13.21 -0.84
CA TYR A 123 16.59 -12.23 -1.61
C TYR A 123 16.56 -12.53 -3.12
N ILE A 124 15.44 -12.36 -3.81
CA ILE A 124 15.38 -12.52 -5.27
C ILE A 124 14.47 -11.45 -5.89
N ARG A 125 15.02 -10.26 -6.10
CA ARG A 125 14.73 -9.39 -7.27
C ARG A 125 15.62 -8.14 -7.28
N SER A 126 16.92 -8.35 -7.27
CA SER A 126 17.84 -7.47 -8.00
C SER A 126 17.79 -7.89 -9.47
N LEU A 127 16.73 -7.53 -10.20
CA LEU A 127 16.86 -7.46 -11.64
C LEU A 127 17.59 -6.16 -11.95
N GLN A 128 18.91 -6.33 -12.09
CA GLN A 128 19.80 -5.39 -12.73
C GLN A 128 19.14 -4.87 -14.00
N TYR A 129 19.03 -3.55 -14.12
CA TYR A 129 18.90 -2.90 -15.41
C TYR A 129 20.10 -3.33 -16.24
N VAL A 130 19.86 -4.17 -17.25
CA VAL A 130 20.82 -4.34 -18.33
C VAL A 130 20.68 -3.07 -19.17
N SER A 131 21.80 -2.33 -19.21
CA SER A 131 22.13 -1.17 -20.03
C SER A 131 21.63 -1.24 -21.47
#